data_AF-A0A9W8B0D9-F1
#
_entry.id   AF-A0A9W8B0D9-F1
#
_cell.length_a   1.000
_cell.length_b   1.000
_cell.length_c   1.000
_cell.angle_alpha   90.00
_cell.angle_beta   90.00
_cell.angle_gamma   90.00
#
_symmetry.space_group_name_H-M   'P 1'
#
loop_
_entity.id
_entity.type
_entity.pdbx_description
1 polymer ?
#
loop_
_entity_poly.entity_id
_entity_poly.type
_entity_poly.pdbx_seq_one_letter_code
_entity_poly.pdbx_strand_id
1 'polypeptide(L)' 'LPKPDYFDVILVNERDEITEGCISNIAIECYDTNGQMYWKTPSLDSGLLNGCLRAHYIANKLVKPGVVTKDELIAAHQ' A
#
# COMPACT_ATOMS: atom_id res chain seq x y z
N LEU A 1 -12.00 6.39 26.72
CA LEU A 1 -10.64 5.96 26.34
C LEU A 1 -9.98 7.10 25.58
N PRO A 2 -8.69 7.41 25.82
CA PRO A 2 -7.99 8.41 25.04
C PRO A 2 -7.97 8.01 23.56
N LYS A 3 -8.11 8.99 22.67
CA LYS A 3 -8.06 8.76 21.24
C LYS A 3 -6.59 8.47 20.86
N PRO A 4 -6.29 7.37 20.15
CA PRO A 4 -4.94 7.17 19.62
C PRO A 4 -4.58 8.31 18.66
N ASP A 5 -3.31 8.70 18.65
CA ASP A 5 -2.77 9.79 17.80
C ASP A 5 -2.51 9.35 16.34
N TYR A 6 -3.09 8.21 15.94
CA TYR A 6 -2.95 7.66 14.60
C TYR A 6 -4.17 8.05 13.74
N PHE A 7 -3.89 8.47 12.50
CA PHE A 7 -4.93 8.84 11.54
C PHE A 7 -5.71 7.61 11.01
N ASP A 8 -4.99 6.53 10.68
CA ASP A 8 -5.53 5.28 10.15
C ASP A 8 -4.68 4.10 10.66
N VAL A 9 -5.14 2.87 10.45
CA VAL A 9 -4.46 1.62 10.81
C VAL A 9 -4.27 0.77 9.57
N ILE A 10 -3.02 0.39 9.28
CA ILE A 10 -2.68 -0.48 8.16
C ILE A 10 -2.92 -1.94 8.56
N LEU A 11 -3.64 -2.66 7.72
CA LEU A 11 -4.05 -4.04 7.90
C LEU A 11 -3.11 -4.98 7.15
N VAL A 12 -3.00 -6.22 7.64
CA VAL A 12 -2.19 -7.29 7.04
C VAL A 12 -2.99 -8.57 6.94
N ASN A 13 -2.75 -9.34 5.88
CA ASN A 13 -3.39 -10.64 5.69
C ASN A 13 -2.64 -11.77 6.41
N GLU A 14 -3.13 -13.00 6.27
CA GLU A 14 -2.56 -14.21 6.88
C GLU A 14 -1.19 -14.62 6.31
N ARG A 15 -0.74 -13.96 5.24
CA ARG A 15 0.57 -14.17 4.60
C ARG A 15 1.57 -13.06 4.93
N ASP A 16 1.26 -12.21 5.91
CA ASP A 16 2.05 -11.05 6.30
C ASP A 16 2.22 -9.98 5.20
N GLU A 17 1.32 -9.96 4.21
CA GLU A 17 1.27 -8.92 3.18
C GLU A 17 0.41 -7.74 3.65
N ILE A 18 0.85 -6.52 3.38
CA ILE A 18 0.04 -5.31 3.59
C ILE A 18 -1.17 -5.36 2.65
N THR A 19 -2.36 -5.02 3.17
CA THR A 19 -3.59 -4.98 2.36
C THR A 19 -4.07 -3.55 2.10
N GLU A 20 -4.58 -2.88 3.12
CA GLU A 20 -5.13 -1.52 3.05
C GLU A 20 -5.22 -0.90 4.45
N GLY A 21 -5.64 0.36 4.53
CA GLY A 21 -6.04 1.01 5.77
C GLY A 21 -7.49 0.67 6.14
N CYS A 22 -7.96 1.10 7.31
CA CYS A 22 -9.36 0.87 7.71
C CYS A 22 -10.36 1.60 6.81
N ILE A 23 -9.96 2.72 6.21
CA ILE A 23 -10.84 3.57 5.38
C ILE A 23 -10.16 4.02 4.07
N SER A 24 -9.01 3.44 3.73
CA SER A 24 -8.18 3.90 2.61
C SER A 24 -7.43 2.75 1.96
N ASN A 25 -7.16 2.82 0.65
CA ASN A 25 -6.10 2.00 0.05
C ASN A 25 -4.74 2.68 0.27
N ILE A 26 -3.66 1.90 0.26
CA ILE A 26 -2.29 2.39 0.45
C ILE A 26 -1.45 2.27 -0.82
N ALA A 27 -0.58 3.25 -1.05
CA ALA A 27 0.53 3.17 -1.99
C ALA A 27 1.82 3.59 -1.28
N ILE A 28 2.92 2.92 -1.58
CA ILE A 28 4.25 3.19 -1.04
C ILE A 28 5.21 3.59 -2.16
N GLU A 29 6.20 4.41 -1.80
CA GLU A 29 7.32 4.73 -2.69
C GLU A 29 8.29 3.54 -2.72
N CYS A 30 8.72 3.15 -3.91
CA CYS A 30 9.71 2.10 -4.13
C CYS A 30 10.74 2.58 -5.15
N TYR A 31 11.91 1.93 -5.14
CA TYR A 31 12.99 2.17 -6.09
C TYR A 31 13.34 0.87 -6.80
N ASP A 32 13.57 0.92 -8.11
CA ASP A 32 14.07 -0.23 -8.84
C ASP A 32 15.60 -0.38 -8.69
N THR A 33 16.18 -1.41 -9.31
CA THR A 33 17.64 -1.67 -9.24
C THR A 33 18.49 -0.58 -9.86
N ASN A 34 17.91 0.31 -10.67
CA ASN A 34 18.59 1.45 -11.29
C ASN A 34 18.37 2.74 -10.47
N GLY A 35 17.68 2.67 -9.33
CA GLY A 35 17.33 3.83 -8.51
C GLY A 35 16.18 4.66 -9.07
N GLN A 36 15.40 4.15 -10.03
CA GLN A 36 14.22 4.84 -10.52
C GLN A 36 13.06 4.64 -9.54
N MET A 37 12.51 5.76 -9.05
CA MET A 37 11.33 5.75 -8.18
C MET A 37 10.08 5.30 -8.94
N TYR A 38 9.25 4.51 -8.28
CA TYR A 38 7.89 4.17 -8.70
C TYR A 38 6.96 3.95 -7.49
N TRP A 39 5.66 4.17 -7.68
CA TRP A 39 4.65 3.86 -6.66
C TRP A 39 4.16 2.41 -6.78
N LYS A 40 4.00 1.76 -5.64
CA LYS A 40 3.49 0.38 -5.52
C LYS A 40 2.29 0.33 -4.58
N THR A 41 1.26 -0.43 -4.91
CA THR A 41 0.08 -0.66 -4.06
C THR A 41 -0.19 -2.16 -3.95
N PRO A 42 -0.73 -2.66 -2.82
CA PRO A 42 -1.14 -4.07 -2.68
C PRO A 42 -2.02 -4.55 -3.85
N SER A 43 -1.76 -5.76 -4.33
CA SER A 43 -2.58 -6.41 -5.38
C SER A 43 -3.91 -6.90 -4.81
N LEU A 44 -4.93 -7.10 -5.66
CA LEU A 44 -6.24 -7.58 -5.16
C LEU A 44 -6.15 -8.94 -4.47
N ASP A 45 -5.20 -9.78 -4.88
CA ASP A 45 -4.95 -11.10 -4.28
C ASP A 45 -4.48 -11.00 -2.82
N SER A 46 -3.99 -9.85 -2.37
CA SER A 46 -3.66 -9.59 -0.96
C SER A 46 -4.91 -9.44 -0.08
N GLY A 47 -6.12 -9.31 -0.65
CA GLY A 47 -7.37 -9.30 0.11
C GLY A 47 -7.77 -7.91 0.61
N LEU A 48 -7.89 -6.96 -0.32
CA LEU A 48 -8.36 -5.59 -0.06
C LEU A 48 -9.51 -5.17 -0.99
N LEU A 49 -10.20 -4.11 -0.62
CA LEU A 49 -11.17 -3.45 -1.48
C LEU A 49 -10.49 -2.85 -2.72
N ASN A 50 -11.09 -3.08 -3.90
CA ASN A 50 -10.68 -2.40 -5.13
C ASN A 50 -11.19 -0.94 -5.17
N GLY A 51 -10.67 -0.07 -4.31
CA GLY A 51 -11.15 1.31 -4.19
C GLY A 51 -11.04 2.10 -5.50
N CYS A 52 -12.02 2.96 -5.76
CA CYS A 52 -12.14 3.69 -7.03
C CYS A 52 -10.90 4.52 -7.38
N LEU A 53 -10.31 5.21 -6.40
CA LEU A 53 -9.11 6.02 -6.61
C LEU A 53 -7.88 5.16 -6.94
N ARG A 54 -7.70 4.04 -6.21
CA ARG A 54 -6.67 3.04 -6.51
C ARG A 54 -6.83 2.50 -7.94
N ALA A 55 -8.03 2.10 -8.32
CA ALA A 55 -8.32 1.60 -9.66
C ALA A 55 -8.01 2.65 -10.74
N HIS A 56 -8.38 3.92 -10.51
CA HIS A 56 -8.05 5.03 -11.39
C HIS A 56 -6.53 5.21 -11.56
N TYR A 57 -5.75 5.18 -10.48
CA TYR A 57 -4.29 5.31 -10.56
C TYR A 57 -3.60 4.14 -11.24
N ILE A 58 -4.08 2.91 -11.03
CA ILE A 58 -3.58 1.73 -11.76
C ILE A 58 -3.88 1.87 -13.25
N ALA A 59 -5.11 2.24 -13.63
CA ALA A 59 -5.50 2.41 -15.03
C ALA A 59 -4.66 3.47 -15.75
N ASN A 60 -4.25 4.52 -15.05
CA ASN A 60 -3.39 5.59 -15.57
C ASN A 60 -1.89 5.31 -15.41
N LYS A 61 -1.50 4.09 -14.98
CA LYS A 61 -0.10 3.67 -14.78
C LYS A 61 0.69 4.55 -13.80
N LEU A 62 -0.01 5.21 -12.87
CA LEU A 62 0.60 6.05 -11.83
C LEU A 62 1.08 5.22 -10.64
N VAL A 63 0.47 4.05 -10.41
CA VAL A 63 0.86 3.09 -9.37
C VAL A 63 0.82 1.67 -9.93
N LYS A 64 1.75 0.83 -9.49
CA LYS A 64 1.84 -0.59 -9.89
C LYS A 64 1.26 -1.49 -8.81
N PRO A 65 0.34 -2.42 -9.14
CA PRO A 65 -0.09 -3.44 -8.19
C PRO A 65 1.03 -4.46 -7.93
N GLY A 66 1.16 -4.93 -6.70
CA GLY A 66 2.07 -6.01 -6.30
C GLY A 66 2.00 -6.31 -4.81
N VAL A 67 2.65 -7.38 -4.35
CA VAL A 67 2.74 -7.71 -2.92
C VAL A 67 3.56 -6.66 -2.21
N VAL A 68 3.04 -6.05 -1.15
CA VAL A 68 3.77 -5.10 -0.30
C VAL A 68 4.02 -5.75 1.05
N THR A 69 5.27 -5.74 1.49
CA THR A 69 5.69 -6.27 2.79
C THR A 69 5.78 -5.18 3.86
N LYS A 70 5.79 -5.58 5.15
CA LYS A 70 6.02 -4.64 6.26
C LYS A 70 7.37 -3.94 6.16
N ASP A 71 8.40 -4.65 5.71
CA ASP A 71 9.75 -4.09 5.56
C ASP A 71 9.80 -3.00 4.47
N GLU A 72 9.15 -3.24 3.32
CA GLU A 72 9.03 -2.22 2.27
C GLU A 72 8.26 -1.00 2.77
N LEU A 73 7.18 -1.19 3.54
CA LEU A 73 6.41 -0.10 4.12
C LEU A 73 7.24 0.73 5.11
N ILE A 74 8.02 0.08 5.98
CA ILE A 74 8.90 0.77 6.93
C ILE A 74 9.99 1.55 6.19
N ALA A 75 10.59 0.95 5.17
CA ALA A 75 11.61 1.60 4.35
C ALA A 75 11.06 2.84 3.62
N ALA A 76 9.81 2.80 3.16
CA ALA A 76 9.16 3.92 2.47
C ALA A 76 8.77 5.11 3.37
N HIS A 77 8.84 4.96 4.70
CA HIS A 77 8.55 6.04 5.66
C HIS A 77 9.78 6.90 5.99
N GLN A 78 10.99 6.41 5.69
CA GLN A 78 12.27 7.04 6.07
C GLN A 78 12.76 8.03 5.03
#